data_AF-A0A3C7W0T3-F1
#
_entry.id   AF-A0A3C7W0T3-F1
#
_cell.length_a   1.000
_cell.length_b   1.000
_cell.length_c   1.000
_cell.angle_alpha   90.00
_cell.angle_beta   90.00
_cell.angle_gamma   90.00
#
_symmetry.space_group_name_H-M   'P 1'
#
loop_
_entity.id
_entity.type
_entity.pdbx_description
1 polymer ?
#
loop_
_entity_poly.entity_id
_entity_poly.type
_entity_poly.pdbx_seq_one_letter_code
_entity_poly.pdbx_strand_id
1 'polypeptide(L)'
;APLPLDRLEWVIAALPQHTTGLTHEDPRQVLLATLKAQGYRGKVAVCTYDPTEAEALRAAGATVVFTPHADAAACAATFVLGEGAPGPAG
;
A
#
# COMPACT_ATOMS: atom_id res chain seq x y z
N ALA A 1 -18.73 2.87 -16.12
CA ALA A 1 -18.39 4.30 -15.88
C ALA A 1 -16.93 4.37 -15.43
N PRO A 2 -16.16 5.41 -15.83
CA PRO A 2 -14.79 5.58 -15.34
C PRO A 2 -14.77 5.93 -13.84
N LEU A 3 -13.70 5.54 -13.13
CA LEU A 3 -13.50 5.85 -11.71
C LEU A 3 -13.26 7.38 -11.53
N PRO A 4 -14.02 8.11 -10.68
CA PRO A 4 -13.88 9.56 -10.51
C PRO A 4 -12.66 9.90 -9.64
N LEU A 5 -11.48 9.86 -10.25
CA LEU A 5 -10.18 10.13 -9.59
C LEU A 5 -10.03 11.57 -9.07
N ASP A 6 -10.84 12.50 -9.56
CA ASP A 6 -10.85 13.92 -9.18
C ASP A 6 -11.36 14.19 -7.76
N ARG A 7 -12.13 13.24 -7.19
CA ARG A 7 -12.74 13.36 -5.85
C ARG A 7 -12.08 12.47 -4.80
N LEU A 8 -11.09 11.68 -5.19
CA LEU A 8 -10.43 10.73 -4.30
C LEU A 8 -9.18 11.35 -3.70
N GLU A 9 -9.09 11.32 -2.37
CA GLU A 9 -7.90 11.77 -1.64
C GLU A 9 -6.87 10.65 -1.47
N TRP A 10 -7.35 9.40 -1.43
CA TRP A 10 -6.53 8.22 -1.19
C TRP A 10 -6.88 7.08 -2.13
N VAL A 11 -5.84 6.39 -2.58
CA VAL A 11 -5.92 5.04 -3.14
C VAL A 11 -5.09 4.12 -2.25
N ILE A 12 -5.65 2.99 -1.83
CA ILE A 12 -4.96 2.00 -1.00
C ILE A 12 -4.94 0.68 -1.78
N ALA A 13 -3.75 0.16 -2.05
CA ALA A 13 -3.55 -1.08 -2.80
C ALA A 13 -2.94 -2.17 -1.92
N ALA A 14 -3.78 -3.15 -1.55
CA ALA A 14 -3.39 -4.34 -0.79
C ALA A 14 -3.22 -5.56 -1.72
N LEU A 15 -2.43 -5.39 -2.79
CA LEU A 15 -2.24 -6.41 -3.83
C LEU A 15 -1.15 -7.42 -3.42
N PRO A 16 -1.31 -8.72 -3.74
CA PRO A 16 -0.29 -9.74 -3.47
C PRO A 16 0.99 -9.53 -4.30
N GLN A 17 2.14 -9.91 -3.75
CA GLN A 17 3.47 -9.73 -4.37
C GLN A 17 3.85 -10.79 -5.41
N HIS A 18 3.15 -11.93 -5.44
CA HIS A 18 3.53 -13.07 -6.26
C HIS A 18 2.37 -13.63 -7.08
N THR A 19 2.75 -14.08 -8.27
CA THR A 19 2.02 -14.26 -9.51
C THR A 19 1.09 -15.49 -9.56
N THR A 20 -0.16 -15.29 -9.99
CA THR A 20 -0.91 -16.30 -10.76
C THR A 20 -1.59 -15.64 -11.96
N GLY A 21 -0.81 -15.29 -12.98
CA GLY A 21 -1.37 -14.87 -14.27
C GLY A 21 -0.34 -14.17 -15.16
N LEU A 22 -0.03 -14.80 -16.30
CA LEU A 22 0.50 -14.36 -17.61
C LEU A 22 1.39 -13.09 -17.77
N THR A 23 1.28 -12.06 -16.92
CA THR A 23 2.07 -10.82 -16.99
C THR A 23 3.14 -10.81 -15.89
N HIS A 24 4.41 -10.69 -16.25
CA HIS A 24 5.55 -10.63 -15.33
C HIS A 24 5.66 -9.27 -14.60
N GLU A 25 4.73 -8.35 -14.85
CA GLU A 25 4.77 -7.00 -14.29
C GLU A 25 4.12 -6.96 -12.91
N ASP A 26 4.77 -6.27 -11.96
CA ASP A 26 4.22 -6.05 -10.63
C ASP A 26 2.95 -5.18 -10.73
N PRO A 27 1.77 -5.69 -10.32
CA PRO A 27 0.51 -4.97 -10.47
C PRO A 27 0.48 -3.65 -9.67
N ARG A 28 1.31 -3.52 -8.63
CA ARG A 28 1.44 -2.28 -7.86
C ARG A 28 2.16 -1.21 -8.69
N GLN A 29 3.17 -1.59 -9.46
CA GLN A 29 3.86 -0.67 -10.36
C GLN A 29 2.93 -0.21 -11.50
N VAL A 30 2.18 -1.14 -12.09
CA VAL A 30 1.18 -0.82 -13.14
C VAL A 30 0.11 0.14 -12.61
N LEU A 31 -0.39 -0.09 -11.39
CA LEU A 31 -1.36 0.81 -10.75
C LEU A 31 -0.79 2.23 -10.58
N LEU A 32 0.41 2.34 -10.01
CA LEU A 32 1.06 3.63 -9.79
C LEU A 32 1.32 4.39 -11.09
N ALA A 33 1.82 3.69 -12.12
CA ALA A 33 2.03 4.25 -13.44
C ALA A 33 0.71 4.75 -14.07
N THR A 34 -0.36 3.98 -13.93
CA THR A 34 -1.69 4.33 -14.45
C THR A 34 -2.26 5.56 -13.73
N LEU A 35 -2.20 5.61 -12.40
CA LEU A 35 -2.66 6.77 -11.62
C LEU A 35 -1.90 8.04 -11.99
N LYS A 36 -0.57 7.93 -12.18
CA LYS A 36 0.27 9.04 -12.64
C LYS A 36 -0.12 9.51 -14.04
N ALA A 37 -0.33 8.58 -14.97
CA ALA A 37 -0.75 8.89 -16.35
C ALA A 37 -2.12 9.58 -16.42
N GLN A 38 -3.04 9.23 -15.51
CA GLN A 38 -4.36 9.87 -15.37
C GLN A 38 -4.32 11.21 -14.61
N GLY A 39 -3.13 11.65 -14.17
CA GLY A 39 -2.98 12.89 -13.44
C GLY A 39 -3.59 12.88 -12.04
N TYR A 40 -3.72 11.71 -11.41
CA TYR A 40 -4.16 11.62 -10.01
C TYR A 40 -3.26 12.47 -9.10
N ARG A 41 -3.87 13.30 -8.25
CA ARG A 41 -3.18 14.24 -7.35
C ARG A 41 -3.28 13.86 -5.87
N GLY A 42 -4.10 12.87 -5.55
CA GLY A 42 -4.23 12.35 -4.19
C GLY A 42 -3.03 11.49 -3.78
N LYS A 43 -3.13 10.89 -2.60
CA LYS A 43 -2.09 10.04 -2.02
C LYS A 43 -2.35 8.58 -2.37
N VAL A 44 -1.27 7.81 -2.44
CA VAL A 44 -1.33 6.37 -2.70
C VAL A 44 -0.61 5.61 -1.60
N ALA A 45 -1.27 4.63 -1.02
CA ALA A 45 -0.66 3.66 -0.12
C ALA A 45 -0.59 2.28 -0.79
N VAL A 46 0.55 1.61 -0.69
CA VAL A 46 0.74 0.24 -1.19
C VAL A 46 1.38 -0.62 -0.11
N CYS A 47 1.23 -1.94 -0.19
CA CYS A 47 1.92 -2.88 0.68
C CYS A 47 3.04 -3.65 -0.05
N THR A 48 4.08 -3.99 0.70
CA THR A 48 5.13 -4.92 0.28
C THR A 48 5.54 -5.81 1.47
N TYR A 49 5.77 -7.09 1.24
CA TYR A 49 6.43 -7.99 2.20
C TYR A 49 7.93 -8.13 1.91
N ASP A 50 8.42 -7.49 0.84
CA ASP A 50 9.85 -7.41 0.52
C ASP A 50 10.34 -5.98 0.79
N PRO A 51 11.17 -5.78 1.83
CA PRO A 51 11.74 -4.48 2.16
C PRO A 51 12.55 -3.85 1.02
N THR A 52 13.14 -4.67 0.14
CA THR A 52 13.95 -4.19 -0.98
C THR A 52 13.10 -3.50 -2.06
N GLU A 53 11.81 -3.82 -2.16
CA GLU A 53 10.87 -3.20 -3.10
C GLU A 53 10.36 -1.84 -2.62
N ALA A 54 10.53 -1.51 -1.33
CA ALA A 54 9.87 -0.34 -0.75
C ALA A 54 10.32 0.98 -1.39
N GLU A 55 11.62 1.14 -1.64
CA GLU A 55 12.17 2.32 -2.31
C GLU A 55 11.72 2.41 -3.77
N ALA A 56 11.64 1.27 -4.48
CA ALA A 56 11.15 1.24 -5.85
C ALA A 56 9.68 1.68 -5.94
N LEU A 57 8.84 1.24 -4.99
CA LEU A 57 7.43 1.64 -4.92
C LEU A 57 7.26 3.12 -4.56
N ARG A 58 8.09 3.67 -3.67
CA ARG A 58 8.14 5.12 -3.40
C ARG A 58 8.53 5.90 -4.64
N ALA A 59 9.59 5.48 -5.33
CA ALA A 59 10.05 6.10 -6.58
C ALA A 59 8.99 6.03 -7.70
N ALA A 60 8.18 4.97 -7.73
CA ALA A 60 7.06 4.83 -8.66
C ALA A 60 5.85 5.74 -8.33
N GLY A 61 5.82 6.37 -7.15
CA GLY A 61 4.81 7.37 -6.77
C GLY A 61 3.96 6.99 -5.55
N ALA A 62 4.28 5.92 -4.83
CA ALA A 62 3.60 5.62 -3.57
C ALA A 62 3.94 6.67 -2.51
N THR A 63 2.91 7.24 -1.88
CA THR A 63 3.05 8.16 -0.74
C THR A 63 3.38 7.40 0.54
N VAL A 64 2.77 6.23 0.72
CA VAL A 64 3.00 5.34 1.86
C VAL A 64 3.28 3.94 1.33
N VAL A 65 4.32 3.30 1.88
CA VAL A 65 4.61 1.89 1.62
C VAL A 65 4.57 1.17 2.96
N PHE A 66 3.57 0.33 3.14
CA PHE A 66 3.41 -0.53 4.31
C PHE A 66 4.25 -1.78 4.17
N THR A 67 4.82 -2.23 5.29
CA THR A 67 5.46 -3.53 5.47
C THR A 67 4.62 -4.32 6.48
N PRO A 68 3.53 -5.00 6.03
CA PRO A 68 2.43 -5.37 6.92
C PRO A 68 2.83 -6.15 8.17
N HIS A 69 3.79 -7.07 8.06
CA HIS A 69 4.28 -7.83 9.21
C HIS A 69 5.05 -6.97 10.20
N ALA A 70 5.92 -6.08 9.73
CA ALA A 70 6.69 -5.20 10.59
C ALA A 70 5.79 -4.15 11.23
N ASP A 71 4.88 -3.56 10.45
CA ASP A 71 3.89 -2.59 10.94
C ASP A 71 2.97 -3.21 11.99
N ALA A 72 2.46 -4.42 11.73
CA ALA A 72 1.63 -5.15 12.68
C ALA A 72 2.41 -5.54 13.95
N ALA A 73 3.66 -5.96 13.83
CA ALA A 73 4.51 -6.29 14.99
C ALA A 73 4.81 -5.05 15.85
N ALA A 74 5.12 -3.91 15.22
CA ALA A 74 5.31 -2.64 15.92
C ALA A 74 4.02 -2.21 16.65
N CYS A 75 2.87 -2.31 15.98
CA CYS A 75 1.57 -2.06 16.60
C CYS A 75 1.30 -3.01 17.79
N ALA A 76 1.55 -4.31 17.64
CA ALA A 76 1.39 -5.29 18.71
C ALA A 76 2.27 -4.98 19.94
N ALA A 77 3.51 -4.49 19.73
CA ALA A 77 4.38 -4.07 20.82
C ALA A 77 3.76 -2.93 21.65
N THR A 78 3.07 -1.98 21.02
CA THR A 78 2.38 -0.90 21.75
C THR A 78 1.27 -1.41 22.67
N PHE A 79 0.61 -2.53 22.30
CA PHE A 79 -0.39 -3.17 23.15
C PHE A 79 0.27 -3.84 24.37
N VAL A 80 1.41 -4.51 24.17
CA VAL A 80 2.17 -5.15 25.25
C VAL A 80 2.71 -4.12 26.25
N LEU A 81 3.11 -2.95 25.77
CA LEU A 81 3.64 -1.86 26.59
C LEU A 81 2.54 -1.01 27.27
N GLY A 82 1.26 -1.26 26.97
CA GLY A 82 0.13 -0.49 27.51
C GLY A 82 0.01 0.93 26.94
N GLU A 83 0.65 1.19 25.79
CA GLU A 83 0.67 2.49 25.11
C GLU A 83 -0.48 2.63 24.09
N GLY A 84 -1.22 1.56 23.83
CA GLY A 84 -2.41 1.52 22.97
C GLY A 84 -3.58 0.80 23.63
N ALA A 85 -4.81 1.22 23.32
CA ALA A 85 -6.00 0.53 23.80
C ALA A 85 -6.25 -0.73 22.94
N PRO A 86 -6.41 -1.93 23.52
CA PRO A 86 -6.97 -3.05 22.78
C PRO A 86 -8.45 -2.74 22.48
N GLY A 87 -8.74 -2.30 21.25
CA GLY A 87 -10.11 -2.26 20.72
C GLY A 87 -10.70 -3.67 20.67
N PRO A 88 -12.03 -3.82 20.72
CA PRO A 88 -12.67 -5.09 21.05
C PRO A 88 -12.23 -6.19 20.08
N ALA A 89 -11.64 -7.25 20.66
CA ALA A 89 -11.58 -8.54 20.01
C ALA A 89 -13.02 -8.95 19.70
N GLY A 90 -13.32 -9.15 18.41
CA GLY A 90 -14.57 -9.75 17.98
C GLY A 90 -14.73 -11.17 18.48
#